data_AF-A0A8X6WZD6-F1
#
_entry.id   AF-A0A8X6WZD6-F1
#
_cell.length_a   1.000
_cell.length_b   1.000
_cell.length_c   1.000
_cell.angle_alpha   90.00
_cell.angle_beta   90.00
_cell.angle_gamma   90.00
#
_symmetry.space_group_name_H-M   'P 1'
#
loop_
_entity.id
_entity.type
_entity.pdbx_description
1 polymer ?
#
loop_
_entity_poly.entity_id
_entity_poly.type
_entity_poly.pdbx_seq_one_letter_code
_entity_poly.pdbx_strand_id
1 'polypeptide(L)'
;MSEHSPAPTSTRSVYGFVLYITNYTLLLIYLIWAYIPTPWLHALGLTYWPQKYWAVAIPVYICCCILIFALLLYPGINLMMTPDLSSIQTITDEHARIPKPAVRGSIPPIYDIPISEVCHKLYLKKNLRMNKITLRMLFKYYACSLKGIFLHKMGYIV
;
A
#
# COMPACT_ATOMS: atom_id res chain seq x y z
N MET A 1 27.98 5.97 20.33
CA MET A 1 27.25 7.02 19.61
C MET A 1 25.93 6.41 19.18
N SER A 2 24.78 6.97 19.57
CA SER A 2 23.47 6.38 19.30
C SER A 2 23.12 6.48 17.80
N GLU A 3 23.36 5.39 17.08
CA GLU A 3 23.10 5.16 15.63
C GLU A 3 21.61 5.27 15.22
N HIS A 4 20.70 5.66 16.12
CA HIS A 4 19.25 5.70 15.89
C HIS A 4 18.74 7.02 15.29
N SER A 5 19.61 7.97 14.95
CA SER A 5 19.17 9.14 14.20
C SER A 5 18.80 8.74 12.77
N PRO A 6 17.61 9.08 12.24
CA PRO A 6 17.23 8.82 10.85
C PRO A 6 17.98 9.72 9.85
N ALA A 7 18.89 10.58 10.32
CA ALA A 7 19.67 11.46 9.48
C ALA A 7 20.53 10.69 8.45
N PRO A 8 20.72 11.22 7.24
CA PRO A 8 21.57 10.60 6.24
C PRO A 8 23.01 10.54 6.77
N THR A 9 23.55 9.34 6.96
CA THR A 9 24.93 9.11 7.34
C THR A 9 25.71 8.59 6.13
N SER A 10 26.99 8.96 6.04
CA SER A 10 27.90 8.47 4.99
C SER A 10 27.92 6.94 4.95
N THR A 11 27.96 6.29 6.11
CA THR A 11 27.90 4.82 6.23
C THR A 11 26.66 4.20 5.56
N ARG A 12 25.46 4.78 5.74
CA ARG A 12 24.24 4.28 5.10
C ARG A 12 24.24 4.44 3.58
N SER A 13 24.83 5.53 3.07
CA SER A 13 24.96 5.73 1.63
C SER A 13 25.87 4.71 0.95
N VAL A 14 26.94 4.25 1.63
CA VAL A 14 27.85 3.23 1.09
C VAL A 14 27.13 1.90 0.92
N TYR A 15 26.32 1.46 1.90
CA TYR A 15 25.55 0.21 1.76
C TYR A 15 24.58 0.25 0.57
N GLY A 16 23.85 1.36 0.40
CA GLY A 16 22.96 1.54 -0.74
C GLY A 16 23.69 1.48 -2.08
N PHE A 17 24.87 2.10 -2.17
CA PHE A 17 25.69 2.09 -3.38
C PHE A 17 26.26 0.69 -3.71
N VAL A 18 26.76 -0.03 -2.70
CA VAL A 18 27.25 -1.40 -2.88
C VAL A 18 26.12 -2.32 -3.32
N LEU A 19 24.94 -2.22 -2.69
CA LEU A 19 23.75 -2.98 -3.06
C LEU A 19 23.30 -2.65 -4.49
N TYR A 20 23.34 -1.37 -4.89
CA TYR A 20 23.03 -0.94 -6.25
C TYR A 20 23.92 -1.65 -7.27
N ILE A 21 25.24 -1.55 -7.15
CA ILE A 21 26.17 -2.19 -8.10
C ILE A 21 25.97 -3.71 -8.10
N THR A 22 25.85 -4.32 -6.91
CA THR A 22 25.70 -5.76 -6.75
C THR A 22 24.41 -6.27 -7.39
N ASN A 23 23.31 -5.53 -7.26
CA ASN A 23 22.04 -5.90 -7.87
C ASN A 23 22.11 -5.89 -9.40
N TYR A 24 22.73 -4.86 -9.99
CA TYR A 24 22.89 -4.79 -11.45
C TYR A 24 23.81 -5.89 -11.98
N THR A 25 24.93 -6.17 -11.32
CA THR A 25 25.85 -7.23 -11.76
C THR A 25 25.20 -8.60 -11.65
N LEU A 26 24.51 -8.91 -10.54
CA LEU A 26 23.78 -10.17 -10.38
C LEU A 26 22.64 -10.30 -11.39
N LEU A 27 21.90 -9.22 -11.66
CA LEU A 27 20.83 -9.21 -12.66
C LEU A 27 21.38 -9.52 -14.05
N LEU A 28 22.50 -8.91 -14.45
CA LEU A 28 23.13 -9.19 -15.74
C LEU A 28 23.57 -10.65 -15.86
N ILE A 29 24.26 -11.18 -14.85
CA ILE A 29 24.68 -12.59 -14.83
C ILE A 29 23.46 -13.52 -14.92
N TYR A 30 22.41 -13.22 -14.17
CA TYR A 30 21.17 -13.97 -14.17
C TYR A 30 20.48 -13.94 -15.54
N LEU A 31 20.40 -12.79 -16.22
CA LEU A 31 19.80 -12.67 -17.55
C LEU A 31 20.62 -13.43 -18.59
N ILE A 32 21.96 -13.29 -18.57
CA ILE A 32 22.87 -14.04 -19.45
C ILE A 32 22.62 -15.55 -19.27
N TRP A 33 22.59 -16.02 -18.02
CA TRP A 33 22.26 -17.41 -17.75
C TRP A 33 20.84 -17.75 -18.22
N ALA A 34 19.81 -16.95 -17.98
CA ALA A 34 18.43 -17.27 -18.33
C ALA A 34 18.22 -17.40 -19.85
N TYR A 35 18.83 -16.52 -20.66
CA TYR A 35 18.62 -16.48 -22.11
C TYR A 35 19.54 -17.40 -22.92
N ILE A 36 20.73 -17.74 -22.43
CA ILE A 36 21.63 -18.63 -23.19
C ILE A 36 21.04 -20.05 -23.24
N PRO A 37 20.87 -20.64 -24.44
CA PRO A 37 20.29 -21.97 -24.59
C PRO A 37 21.26 -23.05 -24.07
N THR A 38 20.70 -24.10 -23.45
CA THR A 38 21.47 -25.18 -22.81
C THR A 38 22.53 -25.85 -23.69
N PRO A 39 22.31 -26.09 -25.01
CA PRO A 39 23.34 -26.68 -25.86
C PRO A 39 24.63 -25.84 -25.93
N TRP A 40 24.52 -24.51 -25.87
CA TRP A 40 25.67 -23.61 -25.89
C TRP A 40 26.44 -23.67 -24.57
N LEU A 41 25.72 -23.77 -23.44
CA LEU A 41 26.36 -24.02 -22.14
C LEU A 41 27.09 -25.37 -22.14
N HIS A 42 26.48 -26.42 -22.69
CA HIS A 42 27.11 -27.74 -22.77
C HIS A 42 28.38 -27.73 -23.63
N ALA A 43 28.39 -26.97 -24.74
CA ALA A 43 29.58 -26.77 -25.57
C ALA A 43 30.72 -26.05 -24.82
N LEU A 44 30.39 -25.19 -23.85
CA LEU A 44 31.34 -24.52 -22.97
C LEU A 44 31.83 -25.43 -21.80
N GLY A 45 31.41 -26.70 -21.76
CA GLY A 45 31.76 -27.64 -20.69
C GLY A 45 30.90 -27.51 -19.42
N LEU A 46 29.84 -26.70 -19.46
CA LEU A 46 28.95 -26.43 -18.34
C LEU A 46 27.74 -27.38 -18.36
N THR A 47 27.93 -28.62 -17.89
CA THR A 47 26.94 -29.70 -17.98
C THR A 47 25.99 -29.82 -16.77
N TYR A 48 26.39 -29.34 -15.59
CA TYR A 48 25.61 -29.50 -14.34
C TYR A 48 25.03 -28.17 -13.83
N TRP A 49 24.06 -27.61 -14.56
CA TRP A 49 23.34 -26.40 -14.14
C TRP A 49 21.90 -26.69 -13.74
N PRO A 50 21.30 -25.88 -12.84
CA PRO A 50 19.89 -25.97 -12.53
C PRO A 50 19.03 -25.78 -13.79
N GLN A 51 17.89 -26.45 -13.83
CA GLN A 51 16.95 -26.37 -14.94
C GLN A 51 16.50 -24.92 -15.19
N LYS A 52 16.38 -24.52 -16.46
CA LYS A 52 15.96 -23.16 -16.85
C LYS A 52 14.58 -22.75 -16.31
N TYR A 53 13.72 -23.71 -15.97
CA TYR A 53 12.44 -23.47 -15.29
C TYR A 53 12.61 -22.61 -14.03
N TRP A 54 13.70 -22.80 -13.29
CA TRP A 54 14.00 -22.01 -12.08
C TRP A 54 14.20 -20.53 -12.37
N ALA A 55 14.59 -20.15 -13.58
CA ALA A 55 14.64 -18.74 -13.98
C ALA A 55 13.27 -18.09 -13.81
N VAL A 56 12.17 -18.74 -14.22
CA VAL A 56 10.83 -18.17 -14.07
C VAL A 56 10.26 -18.42 -12.68
N ALA A 57 10.52 -19.61 -12.11
CA ALA A 57 9.96 -19.98 -10.81
C ALA A 57 10.42 -19.05 -9.69
N ILE A 58 11.72 -18.71 -9.61
CA ILE A 58 12.28 -17.89 -8.52
C ILE A 58 11.57 -16.52 -8.42
N PRO A 59 11.47 -15.70 -9.48
CA PRO A 59 10.73 -14.45 -9.45
C PRO A 59 9.27 -14.61 -9.02
N VAL A 60 8.59 -15.64 -9.54
CA VAL A 60 7.18 -15.90 -9.22
C VAL A 60 7.01 -16.22 -7.73
N TYR A 61 7.84 -17.11 -7.18
CA TYR A 61 7.80 -17.43 -5.75
C TYR A 61 8.13 -16.22 -4.88
N ILE A 62 9.13 -15.40 -5.25
CA ILE A 62 9.45 -14.15 -4.52
C ILE A 62 8.24 -13.21 -4.53
N CYS A 63 7.61 -12.99 -5.68
CA CYS A 63 6.40 -12.16 -5.78
C CYS A 63 5.26 -12.70 -4.91
N CYS A 64 5.00 -14.02 -4.96
CA CYS A 64 3.97 -14.65 -4.11
C CYS A 64 4.28 -14.49 -2.61
N CYS A 65 5.53 -14.72 -2.21
CA CYS A 65 5.96 -14.54 -0.82
C CYS A 65 5.77 -13.09 -0.35
N ILE A 66 6.15 -12.11 -1.16
CA ILE A 66 5.96 -10.68 -0.85
C ILE A 66 4.48 -10.36 -0.73
N LEU A 67 3.63 -10.85 -1.63
CA LEU A 67 2.18 -10.60 -1.57
C LEU A 67 1.55 -11.22 -0.32
N ILE A 68 1.89 -12.46 0.00
CA ILE A 68 1.41 -13.14 1.21
C ILE A 68 1.87 -12.37 2.44
N PHE A 69 3.14 -11.96 2.48
CA PHE A 69 3.67 -11.20 3.60
C PHE A 69 2.95 -9.85 3.75
N ALA A 70 2.82 -9.08 2.68
CA ALA A 70 2.27 -7.73 2.72
C ALA A 70 0.76 -7.71 3.00
N LEU A 71 -0.01 -8.68 2.49
CA LEU A 71 -1.47 -8.68 2.58
C LEU A 71 -2.01 -9.50 3.75
N LEU A 72 -1.30 -10.55 4.16
CA LEU A 72 -1.79 -11.47 5.19
C LEU A 72 -0.96 -11.38 6.47
N LEU A 73 0.35 -11.62 6.36
CA LEU A 73 1.20 -11.74 7.55
C LEU A 73 1.38 -10.41 8.27
N TYR A 74 1.72 -9.35 7.53
CA TYR A 74 1.97 -8.03 8.13
C TYR A 74 0.70 -7.46 8.78
N PRO A 75 -0.47 -7.39 8.11
CA PRO A 75 -1.70 -6.94 8.77
C PRO A 75 -2.14 -7.87 9.91
N GLY A 76 -1.96 -9.19 9.76
CA GLY A 76 -2.29 -10.16 10.80
C GLY A 76 -1.47 -9.95 12.07
N ILE A 77 -0.15 -9.78 11.94
CA ILE A 77 0.74 -9.48 13.07
C ILE A 77 0.39 -8.13 13.70
N ASN A 78 0.16 -7.09 12.88
CA ASN A 78 -0.23 -5.78 13.42
C ASN A 78 -1.54 -5.86 14.19
N LEU A 79 -2.52 -6.64 13.72
CA LEU A 79 -3.79 -6.84 14.42
C LEU A 79 -3.58 -7.58 15.75
N MET A 80 -2.70 -8.58 15.80
CA MET A 80 -2.35 -9.29 17.04
C MET A 80 -1.65 -8.39 18.07
N MET A 81 -0.93 -7.37 17.61
CA MET A 81 -0.23 -6.41 18.48
C MET A 81 -1.09 -5.19 18.86
N THR A 82 -2.27 -5.05 18.25
CA THR A 82 -3.20 -3.94 18.53
C THR A 82 -4.23 -4.38 19.59
N PRO A 83 -4.72 -3.48 20.46
CA PRO A 83 -5.85 -3.76 21.35
C PRO A 83 -7.11 -4.26 20.60
N ASP A 84 -8.02 -4.92 21.32
CA ASP A 84 -9.29 -5.40 20.76
C ASP A 84 -10.00 -4.31 19.94
N LEU A 85 -10.66 -4.69 18.84
CA LEU A 85 -11.31 -3.76 17.92
C LEU A 85 -12.41 -2.90 18.58
N SER A 86 -12.99 -3.39 19.69
CA SER A 86 -13.99 -2.66 20.47
C SER A 86 -13.39 -1.73 21.53
N SER A 87 -12.08 -1.74 21.74
CA SER A 87 -11.41 -0.89 22.73
C SER A 87 -11.37 0.56 22.25
N ILE A 88 -11.76 1.49 23.15
CA ILE A 88 -11.64 2.92 22.90
C ILE A 88 -10.17 3.36 22.72
N GLN A 89 -9.22 2.57 23.24
CA GLN A 89 -7.78 2.83 23.12
C GLN A 89 -7.28 2.77 21.68
N THR A 90 -8.02 2.14 20.77
CA THR A 90 -7.72 2.13 19.33
C THR A 90 -8.03 3.49 18.68
N ILE A 91 -8.82 4.34 19.33
CA ILE A 91 -9.24 5.66 18.83
C ILE A 91 -8.58 6.79 19.62
N THR A 92 -8.39 6.63 20.93
CA THR A 92 -7.84 7.66 21.82
C THR A 92 -6.63 7.12 22.59
N ASP A 93 -5.59 7.94 22.74
CA ASP A 93 -4.43 7.62 23.58
C ASP A 93 -4.59 8.21 24.99
N GLU A 94 -3.60 7.95 25.86
CA GLU A 94 -3.54 8.51 27.22
C GLU A 94 -3.30 10.03 27.24
N HIS A 95 -2.73 10.58 26.15
CA HIS A 95 -2.40 12.00 26.06
C HIS A 95 -3.53 12.86 25.48
N ALA A 96 -4.59 12.23 24.98
CA ALA A 96 -5.77 12.90 24.45
C ALA A 96 -6.43 13.78 25.51
N ARG A 97 -6.66 15.04 25.15
CA ARG A 97 -7.29 16.03 26.01
C ARG A 97 -8.79 16.04 25.76
N ILE A 98 -9.55 15.52 26.71
CA ILE A 98 -11.02 15.49 26.62
C ILE A 98 -11.58 16.91 26.91
N PRO A 99 -12.62 17.36 26.19
CA PRO A 99 -13.31 18.62 26.50
C PRO A 99 -13.78 18.67 27.95
N LYS A 100 -13.35 19.71 28.67
CA LYS A 100 -13.86 20.05 30.00
C LYS A 100 -14.86 21.22 29.88
N PRO A 101 -15.93 21.25 30.69
CA PRO A 101 -16.87 22.36 30.68
C PRO A 101 -16.13 23.67 30.98
N ALA A 102 -16.32 24.68 30.12
CA ALA A 102 -15.69 25.97 30.29
C ALA A 102 -16.22 26.67 31.53
N VAL A 103 -15.34 27.28 32.31
CA VAL A 103 -15.73 28.14 33.43
C VAL A 103 -16.31 29.43 32.86
N ARG A 104 -17.42 29.91 33.43
CA ARG A 104 -18.12 31.11 32.95
C ARG A 104 -17.17 32.31 32.97
N GLY A 105 -16.92 32.91 31.80
CA GLY A 105 -16.04 34.08 31.65
C GLY A 105 -14.56 33.78 31.39
N SER A 106 -14.15 32.51 31.32
CA SER A 106 -12.79 32.13 30.92
C SER A 106 -12.74 31.62 29.48
N ILE A 107 -11.56 31.69 28.87
CA ILE A 107 -11.29 31.01 27.60
C ILE A 107 -11.20 29.50 27.90
N PRO A 108 -11.89 28.63 27.13
CA PRO A 108 -11.80 27.19 27.35
C PRO A 108 -10.36 26.69 27.10
N PRO A 109 -9.89 25.69 27.87
CA PRO A 109 -8.59 25.08 27.63
C PRO A 109 -8.56 24.37 26.28
N ILE A 110 -7.37 24.23 25.70
CA ILE A 110 -7.21 23.50 24.44
C ILE A 110 -7.46 21.99 24.67
N TYR A 111 -8.33 21.39 23.85
CA TYR A 111 -8.72 19.98 23.94
C TYR A 111 -8.90 19.39 22.53
N ASP A 112 -8.83 18.07 22.44
CA ASP A 112 -8.98 17.32 21.19
C ASP A 112 -10.46 17.11 20.87
N ILE A 113 -10.85 17.47 19.66
CA ILE A 113 -12.23 17.31 19.17
C ILE A 113 -12.35 15.92 18.55
N PRO A 114 -13.34 15.10 18.92
CA PRO A 114 -13.49 13.77 18.34
C PRO A 114 -13.68 13.85 16.82
N ILE A 115 -13.05 12.94 16.09
CA ILE A 115 -13.05 12.93 14.62
C ILE A 115 -14.47 12.90 14.03
N SER A 116 -15.42 12.26 14.73
CA SER A 116 -16.83 12.25 14.35
C SER A 116 -17.44 13.65 14.33
N GLU A 117 -17.14 14.49 15.32
CA GLU A 117 -17.62 15.87 15.41
C GLU A 117 -16.94 16.78 14.37
N VAL A 118 -15.64 16.60 14.14
CA VAL A 118 -14.90 17.29 13.08
C VAL A 118 -15.49 16.95 11.72
N CYS A 119 -15.68 15.66 11.42
CA CYS A 119 -16.28 15.21 10.17
C CYS A 119 -17.71 15.72 10.00
N HIS A 120 -18.50 15.69 11.08
CA HIS A 120 -19.85 16.21 11.05
C HIS A 120 -19.87 17.72 10.77
N LYS A 121 -19.03 18.52 11.44
CA LYS A 121 -19.00 19.98 11.26
C LYS A 121 -18.41 20.41 9.92
N LEU A 122 -17.36 19.74 9.45
CA LEU A 122 -16.67 20.12 8.21
C LEU A 122 -17.34 19.56 6.96
N TYR A 123 -17.75 18.30 6.98
CA TYR A 123 -18.22 17.59 5.79
C TYR A 123 -19.74 17.38 5.75
N LEU A 124 -20.42 17.14 6.88
CA LEU A 124 -21.89 16.99 6.89
C LEU A 124 -22.64 18.30 7.06
N LYS A 125 -22.12 19.25 7.86
CA LYS A 125 -22.76 20.54 8.15
C LYS A 125 -22.48 21.57 7.06
N LYS A 126 -22.56 21.14 5.79
CA LYS A 126 -22.55 22.03 4.63
C LYS A 126 -23.75 21.69 3.77
N ASN A 127 -24.86 22.36 4.08
CA ASN A 127 -26.00 22.63 3.20
C ASN A 127 -26.35 21.46 2.25
N LEU A 128 -27.20 20.54 2.72
CA LEU A 128 -27.94 19.59 1.88
C LEU A 128 -28.95 20.33 0.98
N ARG A 129 -28.51 21.36 0.25
CA ARG A 129 -29.20 21.89 -0.93
C ARG A 129 -28.75 21.10 -2.15
N MET A 130 -28.79 19.78 -2.05
CA MET A 130 -28.72 18.92 -3.22
C MET A 130 -30.05 19.07 -3.96
N ASN A 131 -30.09 20.02 -4.88
CA ASN A 131 -31.21 20.17 -5.82
C ASN A 131 -31.45 18.81 -6.48
N LYS A 132 -32.72 18.35 -6.53
CA LYS A 132 -33.14 17.08 -7.17
C LYS A 132 -32.57 16.89 -8.58
N ILE A 133 -32.16 17.98 -9.23
CA ILE A 133 -31.55 18.02 -10.56
C ILE A 133 -30.13 17.39 -10.55
N THR A 134 -29.30 17.65 -9.54
CA THR A 134 -27.93 17.13 -9.46
C THR A 134 -27.92 15.62 -9.21
N LEU A 135 -28.84 15.12 -8.38
CA LEU A 135 -29.01 13.68 -8.14
C LEU A 135 -29.54 12.95 -9.38
N ARG A 136 -30.45 13.57 -10.14
CA ARG A 136 -30.91 13.06 -11.44
C ARG A 136 -29.80 13.05 -12.51
N MET A 137 -28.91 14.05 -12.51
CA MET A 137 -27.75 14.07 -13.41
C MET A 137 -26.74 12.97 -13.08
N LEU A 138 -26.43 12.74 -11.79
CA LEU A 138 -25.56 11.65 -11.37
C LEU A 138 -26.17 10.28 -11.72
N PHE A 139 -27.46 10.07 -11.47
CA PHE A 139 -28.15 8.83 -11.88
C PHE A 139 -28.12 8.62 -13.40
N LYS A 140 -28.31 9.70 -14.20
CA LYS A 140 -28.18 9.62 -15.66
C LYS A 140 -26.75 9.28 -16.10
N TYR A 141 -25.73 9.85 -15.46
CA TYR A 141 -24.34 9.63 -15.81
C TYR A 141 -23.90 8.18 -15.51
N TYR A 142 -24.29 7.64 -14.35
CA TYR A 142 -24.03 6.24 -14.00
C TYR A 142 -24.83 5.26 -14.87
N ALA A 143 -26.10 5.56 -15.19
CA ALA A 143 -26.90 4.73 -16.09
C ALA A 143 -26.40 4.76 -17.54
N CYS A 144 -25.83 5.88 -18.00
CA CYS A 144 -25.20 5.99 -19.32
C CYS A 144 -23.88 5.21 -19.39
N SER A 145 -23.06 5.30 -18.32
CA SER A 145 -21.79 4.55 -18.22
C SER A 145 -22.02 3.03 -18.21
N LEU A 146 -23.05 2.55 -17.49
CA LEU A 146 -23.41 1.12 -17.50
C LEU A 146 -23.92 0.65 -18.87
N LYS A 147 -24.68 1.48 -19.60
CA LYS A 147 -25.13 1.14 -20.96
C LYS A 147 -23.98 1.11 -21.97
N GLY A 148 -22.99 2.02 -21.84
CA GLY A 148 -21.80 2.03 -22.68
C GLY A 148 -20.93 0.78 -22.50
N ILE A 149 -20.78 0.31 -21.27
CA ILE A 149 -20.01 -0.91 -20.95
C ILE A 149 -20.74 -2.18 -21.44
N PHE A 150 -22.07 -2.21 -21.39
CA PHE A 150 -22.84 -3.38 -21.84
C PHE A 150 -22.90 -3.49 -23.37
N LEU A 151 -22.97 -2.36 -24.10
CA LEU A 151 -22.98 -2.36 -25.57
C LEU A 151 -21.61 -2.69 -26.18
N HIS A 152 -20.50 -2.30 -25.54
CA HIS A 152 -19.16 -2.68 -26.02
C HIS A 152 -18.86 -4.19 -25.82
N LYS A 153 -19.59 -4.88 -24.94
CA LYS A 153 -19.40 -6.32 -24.69
C LYS A 153 -20.30 -7.25 -25.51
N MET A 154 -21.30 -6.71 -26.22
CA MET A 154 -22.19 -7.49 -27.10
C MET A 154 -21.91 -7.31 -28.60
N GLY A 155 -20.99 -6.44 -29.00
CA GLY A 155 -20.57 -6.26 -30.41
C GLY A 155 -19.44 -7.19 -30.89
N TYR A 156 -18.97 -8.12 -30.06
CA TYR A 156 -17.87 -9.06 -30.37
C TYR A 156 -18.29 -10.54 -30.29
N ILE A 157 -19.59 -10.82 -30.34
CA ILE A 157 -20.14 -12.17 -30.51
C ILE A 157 -21.25 -12.09 -31.57
N VAL A 158 -20.85 -11.89 -32.83
CA VAL A 158 -21.30 -12.60 -34.05
C VAL A 158 -20.13 -12.54 -35.02
#